data_AF-A0A357M3D8-F1
#
_entry.id   AF-A0A357M3D8-F1
#
_cell.length_a   1.000
_cell.length_b   1.000
_cell.length_c   1.000
_cell.angle_alpha   90.00
_cell.angle_beta   90.00
_cell.angle_gamma   90.00
#
_symmetry.space_group_name_H-M   'P 1'
#
loop_
_entity.id
_entity.type
_entity.pdbx_description
1 polymer ?
#
loop_
_entity_poly.entity_id
_entity_poly.type
_entity_poly.pdbx_seq_one_letter_code
_entity_poly.pdbx_strand_id
1 'polypeptide(L)'
;PGIKTGLNLRYENPREIGADRIVNAVAAIEQYKCPLVVVDFGTATTFDCIDAGANYLGGAIVPGLGISTEALYQRASKLPRIEMEKPKKVIGRNTVHAMQAGIIFGYAGQVEGIVKRIKIEMNAPELKVISTGGLASLIAGETDCIDEVNPMLTLEGLRIIYDRNQ
;
A
#
# COMPACT_ATOMS: atom_id res chain seq x y z
N PRO A 1 9.39 -12.61 -26.49
CA PRO A 1 10.19 -11.42 -26.10
C PRO A 1 9.52 -10.71 -24.91
N GLY A 2 10.15 -10.74 -23.73
CA GLY A 2 9.61 -10.14 -22.50
C GLY A 2 10.22 -8.78 -22.21
N ILE A 3 9.48 -7.92 -21.50
CA ILE A 3 9.98 -6.63 -20.97
C ILE A 3 11.02 -6.92 -19.88
N LYS A 4 12.19 -6.31 -19.97
CA LYS A 4 13.23 -6.41 -18.94
C LYS A 4 12.86 -5.52 -17.75
N THR A 5 12.32 -6.14 -16.70
CA THR A 5 12.01 -5.44 -15.44
C THR A 5 13.20 -5.39 -14.50
N GLY A 6 14.16 -6.31 -14.61
CA GLY A 6 15.30 -6.43 -13.69
C GLY A 6 14.94 -6.95 -12.30
N LEU A 7 13.68 -7.34 -12.09
CA LEU A 7 13.17 -7.90 -10.84
C LEU A 7 13.38 -9.41 -10.78
N ASN A 8 13.86 -9.91 -9.65
CA ASN A 8 13.80 -11.33 -9.34
C ASN A 8 12.49 -11.63 -8.59
N LEU A 9 11.54 -12.30 -9.25
CA LEU A 9 10.21 -12.59 -8.70
C LEU A 9 10.23 -13.97 -8.00
N ARG A 10 10.06 -13.98 -6.67
CA ARG A 10 9.94 -15.18 -5.83
C ARG A 10 8.48 -15.56 -5.54
N TYR A 11 7.62 -15.33 -6.52
CA TYR A 11 6.21 -15.67 -6.47
C TYR A 11 5.98 -17.03 -7.11
N GLU A 12 5.03 -17.83 -6.60
CA GLU A 12 4.76 -19.19 -7.14
C GLU A 12 4.42 -19.14 -8.64
N ASN A 13 3.57 -18.19 -9.02
CA ASN A 13 3.25 -17.90 -10.42
C ASN A 13 3.49 -16.42 -10.73
N PRO A 14 4.67 -16.04 -11.27
CA PRO A 14 5.01 -14.65 -11.55
C PRO A 14 4.04 -13.92 -12.51
N ARG A 15 3.24 -14.65 -13.30
CA ARG A 15 2.29 -14.07 -14.25
C ARG A 15 1.03 -13.50 -13.60
N GLU A 16 0.77 -13.84 -12.35
CA GLU A 16 -0.41 -13.37 -11.60
C GLU A 16 -0.19 -12.03 -10.91
N ILE A 17 1.05 -11.54 -10.91
CA ILE A 17 1.38 -10.25 -10.29
C ILE A 17 0.87 -9.13 -11.19
N GLY A 18 0.10 -8.21 -10.61
CA GLY A 18 -0.35 -6.99 -11.27
C GLY A 18 0.83 -6.16 -11.79
N ALA A 19 0.65 -5.55 -12.97
CA ALA A 19 1.70 -4.76 -13.60
C ALA A 19 2.10 -3.53 -12.76
N ASP A 20 1.13 -2.91 -12.09
CA ASP A 20 1.31 -1.84 -11.11
C ASP A 20 2.25 -2.24 -9.96
N ARG A 21 2.05 -3.43 -9.38
CA ARG A 21 2.90 -3.95 -8.29
C ARG A 21 4.35 -4.17 -8.75
N ILE A 22 4.53 -4.70 -9.96
CA ILE A 22 5.87 -4.86 -10.57
C ILE A 22 6.53 -3.50 -10.76
N VAL A 23 5.81 -2.54 -11.34
CA VAL A 23 6.30 -1.18 -11.60
C VAL A 23 6.71 -0.48 -10.30
N ASN A 24 5.86 -0.53 -9.27
CA ASN A 24 6.14 0.04 -7.96
C ASN A 24 7.39 -0.59 -7.32
N ALA A 25 7.54 -1.91 -7.40
CA ALA A 25 8.70 -2.61 -6.88
C ALA A 25 10.01 -2.22 -7.62
N VAL A 26 9.97 -2.05 -8.95
CA VAL A 26 11.13 -1.56 -9.72
C VAL A 26 11.56 -0.18 -9.21
N ALA A 27 10.61 0.76 -9.09
CA ALA A 27 10.91 2.11 -8.61
C ALA A 27 11.48 2.08 -7.20
N ALA A 28 10.87 1.30 -6.31
CA ALA A 28 11.26 1.25 -4.91
C ALA A 28 12.68 0.67 -4.72
N ILE A 29 13.03 -0.38 -5.48
CA ILE A 29 14.38 -0.97 -5.47
C ILE A 29 15.43 0.03 -5.98
N GLU A 30 15.10 0.79 -7.02
CA GLU A 30 16.03 1.74 -7.63
C GLU A 30 16.30 2.95 -6.72
N GLN A 31 15.27 3.42 -6.01
CA GLN A 31 15.34 4.68 -5.24
C GLN A 31 15.65 4.49 -3.76
N TYR A 32 15.34 3.33 -3.19
CA TYR A 32 15.44 3.09 -1.76
C TYR A 32 16.29 1.86 -1.44
N LYS A 33 16.83 1.84 -0.22
CA LYS A 33 17.59 0.69 0.28
C LYS A 33 16.64 -0.43 0.69
N CYS A 34 16.93 -1.64 0.22
CA CYS A 34 16.28 -2.87 0.66
C CYS A 34 16.84 -3.34 2.02
N PRO A 35 16.09 -4.13 2.82
CA PRO A 35 14.72 -4.60 2.57
C PRO A 35 13.67 -3.50 2.76
N LEU A 36 12.58 -3.58 2.00
CA LEU A 36 11.48 -2.63 2.07
C LEU A 36 10.12 -3.27 1.77
N VAL A 37 9.05 -2.58 2.15
CA VAL A 37 7.68 -2.87 1.72
C VAL A 37 7.08 -1.63 1.06
N VAL A 38 6.41 -1.83 -0.07
CA VAL A 38 5.57 -0.80 -0.69
C VAL A 38 4.11 -1.02 -0.28
N VAL A 39 3.46 0.01 0.23
CA VAL A 39 2.03 0.03 0.56
C VAL A 39 1.31 0.95 -0.43
N ASP A 40 0.61 0.37 -1.41
CA ASP A 40 -0.13 1.14 -2.41
C ASP A 40 -1.59 1.31 -1.96
N PHE A 41 -2.01 2.55 -1.74
CA PHE A 41 -3.38 2.92 -1.40
C PHE A 41 -4.21 3.25 -2.65
N GLY A 42 -4.41 2.24 -3.50
CA GLY A 42 -5.23 2.30 -4.70
C GLY A 42 -6.65 1.75 -4.50
N THR A 43 -7.22 1.19 -5.57
CA THR A 43 -8.53 0.50 -5.56
C THR A 43 -8.53 -0.65 -4.54
N ALA A 44 -7.47 -1.44 -4.53
CA ALA A 44 -7.10 -2.31 -3.42
C ALA A 44 -5.93 -1.66 -2.67
N THR A 45 -5.77 -2.01 -1.39
CA THR A 45 -4.53 -1.71 -0.69
C THR A 45 -3.62 -2.92 -0.78
N THR A 46 -2.45 -2.75 -1.40
CA THR A 46 -1.46 -3.84 -1.56
C THR A 46 -0.26 -3.58 -0.66
N PHE A 47 0.39 -4.67 -0.27
CA PHE A 47 1.66 -4.70 0.42
C PHE A 47 2.60 -5.53 -0.43
N ASP A 48 3.69 -4.93 -0.90
CA ASP A 48 4.67 -5.55 -1.78
C ASP A 48 6.01 -5.64 -1.08
N CYS A 49 6.40 -6.84 -0.67
CA CYS A 49 7.59 -7.10 0.14
C CYS A 49 8.80 -7.38 -0.75
N ILE A 50 9.89 -6.66 -0.49
CA ILE A 50 11.18 -6.81 -1.16
C ILE A 50 12.26 -7.08 -0.12
N ASP A 51 12.98 -8.19 -0.28
CA ASP A 51 14.05 -8.60 0.64
C ASP A 51 15.36 -7.82 0.44
N ALA A 52 16.34 -8.05 1.32
CA ALA A 52 17.64 -7.39 1.26
C ALA A 52 18.44 -7.68 -0.02
N GLY A 53 18.12 -8.75 -0.74
CA GLY A 53 18.70 -9.12 -2.03
C GLY A 53 17.95 -8.54 -3.22
N ALA A 54 17.03 -7.59 -3.01
CA ALA A 54 16.16 -7.00 -4.02
C ALA A 54 15.27 -8.04 -4.74
N ASN A 55 14.92 -9.13 -4.05
CA ASN A 55 13.97 -10.11 -4.55
C ASN A 55 12.55 -9.70 -4.14
N TYR A 56 11.63 -9.71 -5.09
CA TYR A 56 10.21 -9.53 -4.82
C TYR A 56 9.62 -10.81 -4.26
N LEU A 57 9.17 -10.76 -3.01
CA LEU A 57 8.67 -11.95 -2.29
C LEU A 57 7.17 -12.18 -2.49
N GLY A 58 6.41 -11.13 -2.81
CA GLY A 58 4.96 -11.15 -2.75
C GLY A 58 4.44 -10.16 -1.71
N GLY A 59 3.39 -10.52 -1.00
CA GLY A 59 2.89 -9.75 0.14
C GLY A 59 1.39 -9.92 0.37
N ALA A 60 0.68 -8.85 0.71
CA ALA A 60 -0.73 -8.91 1.11
C ALA A 60 -1.61 -8.00 0.24
N ILE A 61 -2.90 -8.35 0.15
CA ILE A 61 -3.91 -7.53 -0.52
C ILE A 61 -5.13 -7.44 0.40
N VAL A 62 -5.58 -6.22 0.64
CA VAL A 62 -6.81 -5.92 1.36
C VAL A 62 -7.69 -4.99 0.50
N PRO A 63 -9.00 -4.88 0.78
CA PRO A 63 -9.82 -3.88 0.11
C PRO A 63 -9.18 -2.49 0.23
N GLY A 64 -9.33 -1.62 -0.76
CA GLY A 64 -8.92 -0.23 -0.63
C GLY A 64 -9.92 0.57 0.20
N LEU A 65 -9.50 1.71 0.74
CA LEU A 65 -10.34 2.58 1.58
C LEU A 65 -11.67 2.92 0.88
N GLY A 66 -11.63 3.27 -0.41
CA GLY A 66 -12.81 3.60 -1.21
C GLY A 66 -13.80 2.43 -1.33
N ILE A 67 -13.29 1.21 -1.61
CA ILE A 67 -14.11 -0.01 -1.65
C ILE A 67 -14.75 -0.26 -0.29
N SER A 68 -14.00 -0.10 0.80
CA SER A 68 -14.48 -0.33 2.16
C SER A 68 -15.64 0.62 2.52
N THR A 69 -15.56 1.91 2.18
CA THR A 69 -16.69 2.84 2.34
C THR A 69 -17.89 2.47 1.48
N GLU A 70 -17.66 2.13 0.22
CA GLU A 70 -18.73 1.85 -0.71
C GLU A 70 -19.48 0.58 -0.27
N ALA A 71 -18.77 -0.42 0.26
CA ALA A 71 -19.38 -1.61 0.84
C ALA A 71 -20.29 -1.27 2.03
N LEU A 72 -19.87 -0.37 2.93
CA LEU A 72 -20.71 0.08 4.05
C LEU A 72 -21.98 0.78 3.55
N TYR A 73 -21.85 1.68 2.57
CA TYR A 73 -22.98 2.39 1.98
C TYR A 73 -23.96 1.44 1.28
N GLN A 74 -23.46 0.49 0.48
CA GLN A 74 -24.30 -0.40 -0.31
C GLN A 74 -24.94 -1.53 0.50
N ARG A 75 -24.28 -2.01 1.55
CA ARG A 75 -24.68 -3.24 2.26
C ARG A 75 -25.31 -2.98 3.63
N ALA A 76 -25.11 -1.81 4.23
CA ALA A 76 -25.73 -1.45 5.50
C ALA A 76 -26.92 -0.50 5.31
N SER A 77 -28.02 -0.75 6.01
CA SER A 77 -29.32 -0.10 5.76
C SER A 77 -29.39 1.41 6.07
N LYS A 78 -28.47 1.95 6.89
CA LYS A 78 -28.55 3.34 7.39
C LYS A 78 -27.25 4.13 7.24
N LEU A 79 -26.25 3.58 6.56
CA LEU A 79 -24.96 4.25 6.42
C LEU A 79 -24.97 5.10 5.14
N PRO A 80 -24.76 6.43 5.24
CA PRO A 80 -24.74 7.29 4.06
C PRO A 80 -23.43 7.13 3.29
N ARG A 81 -23.42 7.59 2.03
CA ARG A 81 -22.18 7.80 1.31
C ARG A 81 -21.41 8.94 1.97
N ILE A 82 -20.11 8.74 2.21
CA ILE A 82 -19.25 9.72 2.90
C ILE A 82 -18.03 10.05 2.05
N GLU A 83 -17.52 11.26 2.22
CA GLU A 83 -16.19 11.63 1.77
C GLU A 83 -15.15 11.30 2.84
N MET A 84 -13.96 10.92 2.41
CA MET A 84 -12.84 10.64 3.31
C MET A 84 -12.22 11.95 3.78
N GLU A 85 -12.38 12.22 5.07
CA GLU A 85 -11.75 13.37 5.72
C GLU A 85 -11.19 12.94 7.07
N LYS A 86 -10.06 13.51 7.46
CA LYS A 86 -9.41 13.26 8.75
C LYS A 86 -10.38 13.60 9.91
N PRO A 87 -10.79 12.62 10.72
CA PRO A 87 -11.68 12.85 11.85
C PRO A 87 -10.90 13.44 13.03
N LYS A 88 -11.49 14.40 13.73
CA LYS A 88 -10.85 15.05 14.90
C LYS A 88 -10.76 14.14 16.13
N LYS A 89 -11.58 13.09 16.20
CA LYS A 89 -11.70 12.18 17.36
C LYS A 89 -12.05 10.77 16.86
N VAL A 90 -11.59 9.76 17.60
CA VAL A 90 -11.90 8.34 17.32
C VAL A 90 -13.37 8.02 17.60
N ILE A 91 -13.96 8.58 18.67
CA ILE A 91 -15.37 8.35 19.00
C ILE A 91 -16.24 9.38 18.27
N GLY A 92 -16.81 8.98 17.14
CA GLY A 92 -17.79 9.77 16.38
C GLY A 92 -19.12 9.92 17.12
N ARG A 93 -19.69 11.13 17.09
CA ARG A 93 -21.01 11.44 17.70
C ARG A 93 -22.13 11.59 16.67
N ASN A 94 -21.85 11.24 15.42
CA ASN A 94 -22.81 11.08 14.34
C ASN A 94 -22.30 9.98 13.40
N THR A 95 -23.16 9.46 12.53
CA THR A 95 -22.84 8.34 11.64
C THR A 95 -21.65 8.62 10.73
N VAL A 96 -21.58 9.82 10.15
CA VAL A 96 -20.49 10.21 9.22
C VAL A 96 -19.14 10.19 9.92
N HIS A 97 -19.02 10.86 11.07
CA HIS A 97 -17.79 10.89 11.84
C HIS A 97 -17.43 9.51 12.40
N ALA A 98 -18.42 8.71 12.82
CA ALA A 98 -18.17 7.35 13.30
C ALA A 98 -17.62 6.45 12.19
N MET A 99 -18.15 6.56 10.97
CA MET A 99 -17.61 5.87 9.79
C MET A 99 -16.21 6.36 9.46
N GLN A 100 -15.98 7.67 9.33
CA GLN A 100 -14.66 8.24 9.03
C GLN A 100 -13.60 7.80 10.04
N ALA A 101 -13.90 7.87 11.34
CA ALA A 101 -13.01 7.40 12.40
C ALA A 101 -12.74 5.90 12.30
N GLY A 102 -13.77 5.08 12.12
CA GLY A 102 -13.61 3.63 12.00
C GLY A 102 -12.77 3.23 10.80
N ILE A 103 -12.93 3.91 9.66
CA ILE A 103 -12.17 3.62 8.45
C ILE A 103 -10.73 4.11 8.58
N ILE A 104 -10.51 5.38 8.90
CA ILE A 104 -9.17 5.97 8.86
C ILE A 104 -8.27 5.37 9.95
N PHE A 105 -8.71 5.36 11.20
CA PHE A 105 -7.91 4.76 12.28
C PHE A 105 -7.87 3.23 12.18
N GLY A 106 -8.92 2.61 11.64
CA GLY A 106 -8.93 1.17 11.37
C GLY A 106 -7.90 0.78 10.31
N TYR A 107 -7.76 1.56 9.23
CA TYR A 107 -6.74 1.34 8.20
C TYR A 107 -5.34 1.60 8.73
N ALA A 108 -5.12 2.69 9.48
CA ALA A 108 -3.83 2.94 10.12
C ALA A 108 -3.40 1.75 10.97
N GLY A 109 -4.29 1.26 11.86
CA GLY A 109 -4.02 0.06 12.66
C GLY A 109 -3.86 -1.23 11.85
N GLN A 110 -4.58 -1.37 10.73
CA GLN A 110 -4.41 -2.50 9.82
C GLN A 110 -3.03 -2.49 9.15
N VAL A 111 -2.58 -1.34 8.66
CA VAL A 111 -1.26 -1.16 8.04
C VAL A 111 -0.17 -1.45 9.06
N GLU A 112 -0.24 -0.85 10.26
CA GLU A 112 0.68 -1.12 11.36
C GLU A 112 0.76 -2.61 11.71
N GLY A 113 -0.41 -3.26 11.82
CA GLY A 113 -0.51 -4.67 12.16
C GLY A 113 0.06 -5.59 11.10
N ILE A 114 -0.17 -5.31 9.82
CA ILE A 114 0.37 -6.09 8.70
C ILE A 114 1.87 -5.85 8.56
N VAL A 115 2.33 -4.60 8.54
CA VAL A 115 3.75 -4.24 8.47
C VAL A 115 4.54 -4.87 9.62
N LYS A 116 4.01 -4.84 10.85
CA LYS A 116 4.66 -5.49 12.00
C LYS A 116 4.86 -7.00 11.77
N ARG A 117 3.87 -7.69 11.19
CA ARG A 117 3.98 -9.12 10.87
C ARG A 117 5.02 -9.36 9.77
N ILE A 118 5.02 -8.53 8.73
CA ILE A 118 6.01 -8.56 7.65
C ILE A 118 7.43 -8.39 8.21
N LYS A 119 7.66 -7.39 9.08
CA LYS A 119 8.96 -7.15 9.75
C LYS A 119 9.45 -8.38 10.52
N ILE A 120 8.54 -9.06 11.24
CA ILE A 120 8.86 -10.27 12.00
C ILE A 120 9.17 -11.44 11.06
N GLU A 121 8.32 -11.69 10.06
CA GLU A 121 8.45 -12.81 9.12
C GLU A 121 9.71 -12.72 8.28
N MET A 122 10.08 -11.51 7.84
CA MET A 122 11.30 -11.25 7.09
C MET A 122 12.55 -11.11 7.97
N ASN A 123 12.40 -11.20 9.30
CA ASN A 123 13.47 -10.91 10.27
C ASN A 123 14.18 -9.57 10.00
N ALA A 124 13.40 -8.54 9.69
CA ALA A 124 13.87 -7.22 9.24
C ALA A 124 13.15 -6.10 10.03
N PRO A 125 13.56 -5.80 11.28
CA PRO A 125 12.92 -4.76 12.09
C PRO A 125 13.05 -3.35 11.48
N GLU A 126 14.16 -3.09 10.79
CA GLU A 126 14.50 -1.83 10.13
C GLU A 126 14.04 -1.76 8.67
N LEU A 127 13.19 -2.68 8.21
CA LEU A 127 12.60 -2.61 6.87
C LEU A 127 11.90 -1.27 6.67
N LYS A 128 12.22 -0.62 5.54
CA LYS A 128 11.63 0.66 5.14
C LYS A 128 10.22 0.47 4.59
N VAL A 129 9.30 1.33 4.96
CA VAL A 129 7.90 1.31 4.53
C VAL A 129 7.64 2.52 3.64
N ILE A 130 7.46 2.26 2.34
CA ILE A 130 7.17 3.27 1.34
C ILE A 130 5.68 3.20 1.02
N SER A 131 5.00 4.33 0.93
CA SER A 131 3.60 4.38 0.53
C SER A 131 3.40 5.18 -0.76
N THR A 132 2.41 4.77 -1.55
CA THR A 132 1.95 5.46 -2.76
C THR A 132 0.43 5.32 -2.89
N GLY A 133 -0.16 5.93 -3.91
CA GLY A 133 -1.59 5.90 -4.16
C GLY A 133 -2.32 7.11 -3.56
N GLY A 134 -3.55 7.33 -4.03
CA GLY A 134 -4.27 8.58 -3.82
C GLY A 134 -4.65 8.88 -2.36
N LEU A 135 -4.69 7.85 -1.51
CA LEU A 135 -5.05 7.98 -0.08
C LEU A 135 -3.86 7.76 0.86
N ALA A 136 -2.64 7.65 0.34
CA ALA A 136 -1.44 7.41 1.13
C ALA A 136 -1.19 8.51 2.17
N SER A 137 -1.22 9.78 1.74
CA SER A 137 -0.97 10.92 2.64
C SER A 137 -1.99 11.02 3.77
N LEU A 138 -3.24 10.60 3.53
CA LEU A 138 -4.28 10.61 4.56
C LEU A 138 -3.96 9.60 5.67
N ILE A 139 -3.55 8.38 5.29
CA ILE A 139 -3.22 7.33 6.26
C ILE A 139 -1.85 7.58 6.93
N ALA A 140 -0.85 8.01 6.17
CA ALA A 140 0.46 8.37 6.71
C ALA A 140 0.37 9.49 7.76
N GLY A 141 -0.64 10.36 7.69
CA GLY A 141 -0.90 11.37 8.73
C GLY A 141 -1.45 10.84 10.06
N GLU A 142 -1.77 9.53 10.15
CA GLU A 142 -2.32 8.88 11.35
C GLU A 142 -1.45 7.73 11.89
N THR A 143 -0.27 7.50 11.31
CA THR A 143 0.63 6.43 11.75
C THR A 143 2.09 6.78 11.51
N ASP A 144 2.96 6.40 12.45
CA ASP A 144 4.41 6.51 12.31
C ASP A 144 5.03 5.27 11.62
N CYS A 145 4.21 4.31 11.17
CA CYS A 145 4.74 3.10 10.53
C CYS A 145 5.18 3.30 9.08
N ILE A 146 4.76 4.39 8.44
CA ILE A 146 5.12 4.74 7.06
C ILE A 146 6.31 5.70 7.10
N ASP A 147 7.43 5.28 6.56
CA ASP A 147 8.66 6.09 6.55
C ASP A 147 8.62 7.18 5.48
N GLU A 148 7.98 6.90 4.33
CA GLU A 148 7.94 7.84 3.21
C GLU A 148 6.67 7.70 2.38
N VAL A 149 6.16 8.82 1.88
CA VAL A 149 5.09 8.87 0.88
C VAL A 149 5.69 9.34 -0.44
N ASN A 150 5.66 8.50 -1.47
CA ASN A 150 6.05 8.84 -2.83
C ASN A 150 4.85 8.69 -3.78
N PRO A 151 4.13 9.80 -4.09
CA PRO A 151 2.96 9.77 -4.98
C PRO A 151 3.29 9.42 -6.44
N MET A 152 4.56 9.52 -6.84
CA MET A 152 5.00 9.34 -8.23
C MET A 152 5.62 7.96 -8.47
N LEU A 153 5.68 7.10 -7.45
CA LEU A 153 6.38 5.81 -7.49
C LEU A 153 6.05 4.97 -8.74
N THR A 154 4.77 4.89 -9.10
CA THR A 154 4.32 4.13 -10.26
C THR A 154 4.83 4.73 -11.58
N LEU A 155 4.74 6.07 -11.72
CA LEU A 155 5.19 6.76 -12.93
C LEU A 155 6.72 6.70 -13.06
N GLU A 156 7.44 6.79 -11.96
CA GLU A 156 8.89 6.63 -11.91
C GLU A 156 9.30 5.20 -12.30
N GLY A 157 8.58 4.18 -11.83
CA GLY A 157 8.79 2.79 -12.21
C GLY A 157 8.58 2.56 -13.70
N LEU A 158 7.53 3.15 -14.28
CA LEU A 158 7.27 3.07 -15.73
C LEU A 158 8.42 3.69 -16.52
N ARG A 159 8.91 4.86 -16.10
CA ARG A 159 10.07 5.52 -16.71
C ARG A 159 11.32 4.64 -16.64
N ILE A 160 11.64 4.10 -15.47
CA ILE A 160 12.81 3.22 -15.27
C ILE A 160 12.72 1.98 -16.17
N ILE A 161 11.54 1.36 -16.26
CA ILE A 161 11.33 0.20 -17.13
C ILE A 161 11.48 0.58 -18.61
N TYR A 162 10.92 1.72 -19.02
CA TYR A 162 11.07 2.21 -20.39
C TYR A 162 12.55 2.40 -20.76
N ASP A 163 13.33 3.08 -19.90
CA ASP A 163 14.75 3.35 -20.13
C ASP A 163 15.59 2.06 -20.22
N ARG A 164 15.23 1.01 -19.46
CA ARG A 164 15.90 -0.31 -19.50
C ARG A 164 15.63 -1.11 -20.79
N ASN A 165 14.64 -0.71 -21.58
CA ASN A 165 14.19 -1.43 -22.77
C ASN A 165 14.33 -0.60 -24.06
N GLN A 166 15.05 0.53 -24.00
CA GLN A 166 15.66 1.15 -25.18
C GLN A 166 16.81 0.29 -25.71
#